data_AF-A0A3N5PT74-F1
#
_entry.id   AF-A0A3N5PT74-F1
#
_cell.length_a   1.000
_cell.length_b   1.000
_cell.length_c   1.000
_cell.angle_alpha   90.00
_cell.angle_beta   90.00
_cell.angle_gamma   90.00
#
_symmetry.space_group_name_H-M   'P 1'
#
loop_
_entity.id
_entity.type
_entity.pdbx_description
1 polymer ?
#
loop_
_entity_poly.entity_id
_entity_poly.type
_entity_poly.pdbx_seq_one_letter_code
_entity_poly.pdbx_strand_id
1 'polypeptide(L)'
;MIHGRRMLVHWEGKDSGIYEYDQESGRWEYLLNGGYNEAGYDAAGRVIILTQYAVLVYDRGNIPPGRITTSSATTTPVVSAPIVSDESARQFAQLVKELDADKYAQREDATKKLIAMGKPIIPLLREQVTASTNSLEVTERLTFILGKLAPPIPTAAAPRPVSLLRRMHPSLTTRPAAAGNG
;
A
#
# COMPACT_ATOMS: atom_id res chain seq x y z
N MET A 1 1.94 18.33 -10.71
CA MET A 1 1.58 19.58 -9.99
C MET A 1 2.45 19.69 -8.75
N ILE A 2 3.02 20.85 -8.43
CA ILE A 2 3.80 21.06 -7.21
C ILE A 2 2.96 21.89 -6.24
N HIS A 3 2.79 21.40 -5.02
CA HIS A 3 2.11 22.12 -3.94
C HIS A 3 2.98 22.09 -2.69
N GLY A 4 3.57 23.23 -2.32
CA GLY A 4 4.57 23.29 -1.25
C GLY A 4 5.76 22.38 -1.57
N ARG A 5 6.02 21.42 -0.67
CA ARG A 5 7.10 20.41 -0.78
C ARG A 5 6.66 19.09 -1.42
N ARG A 6 5.44 19.03 -1.95
CA ARG A 6 4.87 17.81 -2.52
C ARG A 6 4.62 17.95 -4.00
N MET A 7 4.79 16.85 -4.72
CA MET A 7 4.62 16.82 -6.17
C MET A 7 3.78 15.63 -6.60
N LEU A 8 2.68 15.93 -7.29
CA LEU A 8 1.84 14.92 -7.92
C LEU A 8 2.33 14.64 -9.34
N VAL A 9 2.51 13.37 -9.66
CA VAL A 9 2.89 12.87 -10.97
C VAL A 9 1.91 11.79 -11.41
N HIS A 10 1.36 11.96 -12.61
CA HIS A 10 0.69 10.89 -13.33
C HIS A 10 1.75 10.04 -14.02
N TRP A 11 1.78 8.76 -13.75
CA TRP A 11 2.66 7.81 -14.40
C TRP A 11 1.84 6.91 -15.33
N GLU A 12 2.26 6.80 -16.59
CA GLU A 12 1.67 5.89 -17.56
C GLU A 12 2.59 4.67 -17.73
N GLY A 13 2.17 3.51 -17.23
CA GLY A 13 2.96 2.28 -17.27
C GLY A 13 2.18 1.08 -16.75
N LYS A 14 2.89 -0.01 -16.43
CA LYS A 14 2.29 -1.24 -15.86
C LYS A 14 1.53 -0.97 -14.56
N ASP A 15 1.95 0.06 -13.82
CA ASP A 15 1.31 0.57 -12.61
C ASP A 15 0.85 2.02 -12.87
N SER A 16 -0.06 2.21 -13.84
CA SER A 16 -0.54 3.55 -14.20
C SER A 16 -1.34 4.16 -13.05
N GLY A 17 -1.04 5.39 -12.67
CA GLY A 17 -1.73 6.04 -11.56
C GLY A 17 -1.12 7.35 -11.13
N ILE A 18 -1.65 7.88 -10.03
CA ILE A 18 -1.18 9.13 -9.42
C ILE A 18 -0.28 8.82 -8.25
N TYR A 19 0.93 9.38 -8.31
CA TYR A 19 1.92 9.28 -7.27
C TYR A 19 2.17 10.67 -6.67
N GLU A 20 2.34 10.71 -5.35
CA GLU A 20 2.82 11.88 -4.63
C GLU A 20 4.27 11.66 -4.22
N TYR A 21 5.14 12.60 -4.59
CA TYR A 21 6.49 12.69 -4.05
C TYR A 21 6.51 13.70 -2.92
N ASP A 22 6.98 13.26 -1.75
CA ASP A 22 7.23 14.12 -0.61
C ASP A 22 8.73 14.45 -0.55
N GLN A 23 9.07 15.74 -0.74
CA GLN A 23 10.47 16.19 -0.78
C GLN A 23 11.19 16.06 0.56
N GLU A 24 10.47 16.13 1.69
CA GLU A 24 11.06 16.08 3.02
C GLU A 24 11.50 14.66 3.38
N SER A 25 10.65 13.68 3.06
CA SER A 25 10.97 12.27 3.27
C SER A 25 11.76 11.64 2.11
N GLY A 26 11.74 12.25 0.92
CA GLY A 26 12.31 11.69 -0.30
C GLY A 26 11.58 10.45 -0.81
N ARG A 27 10.29 10.28 -0.46
CA ARG A 27 9.50 9.07 -0.76
C ARG A 27 8.40 9.35 -1.77
N TRP A 28 8.07 8.31 -2.52
CA TRP A 28 6.89 8.26 -3.38
C TRP A 28 5.78 7.48 -2.68
N GLU A 29 4.57 8.02 -2.71
CA GLU A 29 3.35 7.37 -2.24
C GLU A 29 2.39 7.23 -3.41
N TYR A 30 1.77 6.06 -3.54
CA TYR A 30 0.76 5.80 -4.57
C TYR A 30 -0.61 6.19 -4.04
N LEU A 31 -1.28 7.11 -4.74
CA LEU A 31 -2.54 7.68 -4.27
C LEU A 31 -3.76 7.10 -4.97
N LEU A 32 -3.66 6.84 -6.28
CA LEU A 32 -4.81 6.45 -7.07
C LEU A 32 -4.40 5.55 -8.24
N ASN A 33 -5.22 4.53 -8.51
CA ASN A 33 -5.16 3.79 -9.76
C ASN A 33 -5.63 4.67 -10.93
N GLY A 34 -5.02 4.51 -12.11
CA GLY A 34 -5.19 5.37 -13.28
C GLY A 34 -6.59 5.38 -13.92
N GLY A 35 -7.64 5.00 -13.20
CA GLY A 35 -9.03 5.14 -13.65
C GLY A 35 -9.40 6.62 -13.77
N TYR A 36 -9.75 7.05 -14.99
CA TYR A 36 -10.28 8.39 -15.20
C TYR A 36 -11.56 8.60 -14.37
N ASN A 37 -11.64 9.75 -13.71
CA ASN A 37 -12.72 10.19 -12.82
C ASN A 37 -12.81 9.46 -11.47
N GLU A 38 -11.80 8.65 -11.11
CA GLU A 38 -11.68 8.17 -9.73
C GLU A 38 -11.15 9.30 -8.83
N ALA A 39 -11.70 9.38 -7.62
CA ALA A 39 -11.29 10.32 -6.60
C ALA A 39 -10.47 9.60 -5.52
N GLY A 40 -9.29 10.14 -5.24
CA GLY A 40 -8.39 9.70 -4.17
C GLY A 40 -8.17 10.84 -3.18
N TYR A 41 -7.38 10.58 -2.15
CA TYR A 41 -7.02 11.58 -1.15
C TYR A 41 -5.50 11.59 -0.98
N ASP A 42 -4.92 12.78 -0.85
CA ASP A 42 -3.53 12.88 -0.40
C ASP A 42 -3.43 12.83 1.12
N ALA A 43 -2.19 12.82 1.63
CA ALA A 43 -1.94 12.82 3.07
C ALA A 43 -2.37 14.12 3.78
N ALA A 44 -2.75 15.19 3.05
CA ALA A 44 -3.37 16.38 3.63
C ALA A 44 -4.91 16.31 3.65
N GLY A 45 -5.49 15.20 3.18
CA GLY A 45 -6.93 14.97 3.11
C GLY A 45 -7.62 15.74 1.98
N ARG A 46 -6.87 16.24 0.99
CA ARG A 46 -7.42 16.89 -0.20
C ARG A 46 -7.86 15.85 -1.21
N VAL A 47 -8.89 16.16 -1.98
CA VAL A 47 -9.41 15.24 -3.00
C VAL A 47 -8.62 15.40 -4.28
N ILE A 48 -8.10 14.30 -4.79
CA ILE A 48 -7.39 14.23 -6.07
C ILE A 48 -8.26 13.49 -7.07
N ILE A 49 -8.57 14.13 -8.19
CA ILE A 49 -9.33 13.52 -9.29
C ILE A 49 -8.44 13.49 -10.53
N LEU A 50 -8.21 12.30 -11.06
CA LEU A 50 -7.55 12.15 -12.36
C LEU A 50 -8.59 12.29 -13.46
N THR A 51 -8.41 13.25 -14.35
CA THR A 51 -9.20 13.37 -15.58
C THR A 51 -8.35 13.00 -16.78
N GLN A 52 -8.98 12.84 -17.95
CA GLN A 52 -8.26 12.58 -19.21
C GLN A 52 -7.21 13.63 -19.58
N TYR A 53 -7.30 14.87 -19.04
CA TYR A 53 -6.42 15.98 -19.43
C TYR A 53 -5.65 16.61 -18.25
N ALA A 54 -6.06 16.33 -17.02
CA ALA A 54 -5.51 17.02 -15.84
C ALA A 54 -5.72 16.23 -14.56
N VAL A 55 -4.85 16.50 -13.58
CA VAL A 55 -5.05 16.13 -12.18
C VAL A 55 -5.68 17.33 -11.47
N LEU A 56 -6.88 17.15 -10.92
CA LEU A 56 -7.59 18.18 -10.16
C LEU A 56 -7.40 17.91 -8.67
N VAL A 57 -7.08 18.94 -7.90
CA VAL A 57 -6.91 18.86 -6.44
C VAL A 57 -7.88 19.83 -5.78
N TYR A 58 -8.70 19.34 -4.85
CA TYR A 58 -9.70 20.12 -4.12
C TYR A 58 -9.43 20.08 -2.62
N ASP A 59 -9.55 21.22 -1.96
CA ASP A 59 -9.61 21.25 -0.50
C ASP A 59 -10.86 20.55 0.00
N ARG A 60 -10.75 19.96 1.19
CA ARG A 60 -11.83 19.21 1.82
C ARG A 60 -13.07 20.10 1.98
N GLY A 61 -14.16 19.70 1.32
CA GLY A 61 -15.44 20.44 1.35
C GLY A 61 -15.66 21.42 0.19
N ASN A 62 -14.67 21.63 -0.69
CA ASN A 62 -14.80 22.51 -1.86
C ASN A 62 -14.87 21.75 -3.19
N ILE A 63 -15.54 20.60 -3.18
CA ILE A 63 -15.67 19.78 -4.38
C ILE A 63 -16.89 20.27 -5.16
N PRO A 64 -16.76 20.63 -6.45
CA PRO A 64 -17.88 21.14 -7.23
C PRO A 64 -19.04 20.12 -7.22
N PRO A 65 -20.27 20.54 -6.89
CA PRO A 65 -21.42 19.65 -6.94
C PRO A 65 -21.55 19.05 -8.35
N GLY A 66 -21.76 17.73 -8.42
CA GLY A 66 -21.92 17.00 -9.69
C GLY A 66 -20.64 16.48 -10.35
N ARG A 67 -19.44 16.68 -9.77
CA ARG A 67 -18.18 16.12 -10.34
C ARG A 67 -17.66 14.86 -9.65
N ILE A 68 -18.10 14.59 -8.44
CA ILE A 68 -17.96 13.26 -7.84
C ILE A 68 -19.27 12.57 -8.14
N THR A 69 -19.34 11.91 -9.29
CA THR A 69 -19.93 10.58 -9.22
C THR A 69 -18.92 9.81 -8.38
N THR A 70 -19.07 9.83 -7.05
CA THR A 70 -18.71 8.63 -6.30
C THR A 70 -19.46 7.56 -7.04
N SER A 71 -18.76 6.83 -7.92
CA SER A 71 -19.34 5.73 -8.66
C SER A 71 -19.83 4.78 -7.59
N SER A 72 -21.10 4.97 -7.22
CA SER A 72 -21.86 4.04 -6.41
C SER A 72 -21.85 2.78 -7.25
N ALA A 73 -20.93 1.90 -6.89
CA ALA A 73 -20.99 0.50 -7.19
C ALA A 73 -21.20 0.18 -8.68
N THR A 74 -20.12 0.20 -9.45
CA THR A 74 -19.89 -1.02 -10.23
C THR A 74 -19.67 -2.11 -9.18
N THR A 75 -20.75 -2.74 -8.74
CA THR A 75 -20.70 -4.05 -8.09
C THR A 75 -20.16 -5.00 -9.15
N THR A 76 -18.86 -4.96 -9.44
CA THR A 76 -18.14 -6.22 -9.56
C THR A 76 -18.62 -7.05 -8.38
N PRO A 77 -19.20 -8.25 -8.60
CA PRO A 77 -19.58 -9.09 -7.48
C PRO A 77 -18.37 -9.09 -6.57
N VAL A 78 -18.52 -8.49 -5.39
CA VAL A 78 -17.54 -8.62 -4.34
C VAL A 78 -17.53 -10.11 -4.15
N VAL A 79 -16.54 -10.77 -4.77
CA VAL A 79 -16.23 -12.15 -4.48
C VAL A 79 -15.83 -12.04 -3.03
N SER A 80 -16.83 -12.20 -2.15
CA SER A 80 -16.67 -12.16 -0.71
C SER A 80 -15.42 -12.96 -0.46
N ALA A 81 -14.40 -12.29 0.08
CA ALA A 81 -13.13 -12.93 0.38
C ALA A 81 -13.49 -14.28 1.01
N PRO A 82 -12.95 -15.40 0.49
CA PRO A 82 -13.42 -16.73 0.82
C PRO A 82 -13.57 -16.82 2.33
N ILE A 83 -14.82 -16.97 2.78
CA ILE A 83 -15.15 -16.98 4.21
C ILE A 83 -14.39 -18.18 4.76
N VAL A 84 -13.38 -17.91 5.59
CA VAL A 84 -12.63 -18.96 6.26
C VAL A 84 -13.64 -19.68 7.15
N SER A 85 -13.85 -20.97 6.89
CA SER A 85 -14.76 -21.77 7.70
C SER A 85 -14.30 -21.81 9.15
N ASP A 86 -15.22 -21.96 10.10
CA ASP A 86 -14.88 -22.09 11.53
C ASP A 86 -13.89 -23.24 11.79
N GLU A 87 -14.01 -24.33 11.02
CA GLU A 87 -13.08 -25.46 11.09
C GLU A 87 -11.67 -25.05 10.65
N SER A 88 -11.55 -24.34 9.53
CA SER A 88 -10.27 -23.81 9.06
C SER A 88 -9.66 -22.82 10.05
N ALA A 89 -10.47 -21.97 10.69
CA ALA A 89 -10.00 -21.03 11.71
C ALA A 89 -9.46 -21.75 12.96
N ARG A 90 -10.14 -22.81 13.42
CA ARG A 90 -9.67 -23.64 14.54
C ARG A 90 -8.38 -24.38 14.19
N GLN A 91 -8.31 -24.96 13.00
CA GLN A 91 -7.11 -25.64 12.52
C GLN A 91 -5.93 -24.66 12.43
N PHE A 92 -6.16 -23.47 11.89
CA PHE A 92 -5.16 -22.40 11.84
C PHE A 92 -4.62 -22.07 13.24
N ALA A 93 -5.49 -21.80 14.21
CA ALA A 93 -5.09 -21.45 15.57
C ALA A 93 -4.25 -22.55 16.25
N GLN A 94 -4.59 -23.83 15.99
CA GLN A 94 -3.81 -24.95 16.50
C GLN A 94 -2.42 -25.02 15.85
N LEU A 95 -2.33 -24.85 14.54
CA LEU A 95 -1.06 -24.86 13.82
C LEU A 95 -0.14 -23.70 14.24
N VAL A 96 -0.69 -22.52 14.53
CA VAL A 96 0.08 -21.39 15.05
C VAL A 96 0.70 -21.72 16.41
N LYS A 97 0.00 -22.43 17.29
CA LYS A 97 0.59 -22.92 18.55
C LYS A 97 1.71 -23.93 18.33
N GLU A 98 1.55 -24.83 17.35
CA GLU A 98 2.55 -25.84 17.01
C GLU A 98 3.82 -25.23 16.37
N LEU A 99 3.76 -24.00 15.85
CA LEU A 99 4.94 -23.26 15.40
C LEU A 99 5.91 -22.92 16.54
N ASP A 100 5.46 -22.93 17.80
CA ASP A 100 6.29 -22.66 19.00
C ASP A 100 6.68 -23.95 19.74
N ALA A 101 6.40 -25.12 19.16
CA ALA A 101 6.69 -26.39 19.81
C ALA A 101 8.20 -26.63 19.95
N ASP A 102 8.66 -27.23 21.05
CA ASP A 102 10.09 -27.49 21.30
C ASP A 102 10.77 -28.34 20.21
N LYS A 103 10.01 -29.28 19.62
CA LYS A 103 10.53 -30.22 18.62
C LYS A 103 10.51 -29.59 17.23
N TYR A 104 11.69 -29.49 16.61
CA TYR A 104 11.86 -28.95 15.25
C TYR A 104 10.91 -29.59 14.22
N ALA A 105 10.77 -30.93 14.26
CA ALA A 105 9.90 -31.65 13.34
C ALA A 105 8.43 -31.20 13.41
N GLN A 106 7.93 -30.84 14.60
CA GLN A 106 6.57 -30.33 14.78
C GLN A 106 6.42 -28.93 14.18
N ARG A 107 7.39 -28.04 14.42
CA ARG A 107 7.39 -26.69 13.85
C ARG A 107 7.43 -26.71 12.32
N GLU A 108 8.23 -27.61 11.75
CA GLU A 108 8.35 -27.77 10.30
C GLU A 108 7.05 -28.34 9.69
N ASP A 109 6.45 -29.33 10.33
CA ASP A 109 5.17 -29.90 9.91
C ASP A 109 4.03 -28.86 9.96
N ALA A 110 3.95 -28.08 11.05
CA ALA A 110 2.99 -26.99 11.17
C ALA A 110 3.19 -25.92 10.09
N THR A 111 4.44 -25.57 9.77
CA THR A 111 4.78 -24.64 8.69
C THR A 111 4.27 -25.16 7.34
N LYS A 112 4.49 -26.44 7.03
CA LYS A 112 4.03 -27.07 5.78
C LYS A 112 2.51 -27.08 5.69
N LYS A 113 1.82 -27.42 6.79
CA LYS A 113 0.36 -27.43 6.85
C LYS A 113 -0.24 -26.04 6.65
N LEU A 114 0.31 -25.00 7.27
CA LEU A 114 -0.13 -23.62 7.06
C LEU A 114 0.03 -23.18 5.60
N ILE A 115 1.15 -23.53 4.95
CA ILE A 115 1.34 -23.26 3.52
C ILE A 115 0.30 -24.03 2.68
N ALA A 116 0.00 -25.29 3.03
CA ALA A 116 -0.98 -26.10 2.33
C ALA A 116 -2.42 -25.56 2.43
N MET A 117 -2.77 -24.84 3.51
CA MET A 117 -4.07 -24.15 3.62
C MET A 117 -4.23 -23.02 2.59
N GLY A 118 -3.13 -22.46 2.08
CA GLY A 118 -3.13 -21.56 0.93
C GLY A 118 -3.61 -20.14 1.20
N LYS A 119 -4.07 -19.44 0.15
CA LYS A 119 -4.42 -18.01 0.20
C LYS A 119 -5.58 -17.63 1.14
N PRO A 120 -6.60 -18.46 1.40
CA PRO A 120 -7.72 -18.06 2.25
C PRO A 120 -7.32 -17.62 3.67
N ILE A 121 -6.20 -18.13 4.21
CA ILE A 121 -5.73 -17.78 5.56
C ILE A 121 -4.83 -16.53 5.61
N ILE A 122 -4.56 -15.86 4.49
CA ILE A 122 -3.70 -14.66 4.46
C ILE A 122 -4.15 -13.56 5.46
N PRO A 123 -5.45 -13.25 5.60
CA PRO A 123 -5.90 -12.26 6.58
C PRO A 123 -5.53 -12.65 8.01
N LEU A 124 -5.73 -13.92 8.38
CA LEU A 124 -5.39 -14.46 9.70
C LEU A 124 -3.87 -14.44 9.96
N LEU A 125 -3.06 -14.78 8.94
CA LEU A 125 -1.60 -14.68 9.03
C LEU A 125 -1.14 -13.25 9.31
N ARG A 126 -1.72 -12.26 8.61
CA ARG A 126 -1.37 -10.83 8.81
C ARG A 126 -1.68 -10.38 10.23
N GLU A 127 -2.85 -10.75 10.74
CA GLU A 127 -3.26 -10.44 12.11
C GLU A 127 -2.25 -11.04 13.13
N GLN A 128 -1.90 -12.31 12.97
CA GLN A 128 -0.97 -12.99 13.88
C GLN A 128 0.46 -12.47 13.80
N VAL A 129 0.95 -12.07 12.63
CA VAL A 129 2.29 -11.44 12.50
C VAL A 129 2.37 -10.12 13.29
N THR A 130 1.26 -9.39 13.38
CA THR A 130 1.21 -8.12 14.13
C THR A 130 0.89 -8.29 15.62
N ALA A 131 0.51 -9.48 16.06
CA ALA A 131 0.14 -9.73 17.44
C ALA A 131 1.39 -9.76 18.35
N SER A 132 1.41 -8.91 19.37
CA SER A 132 2.53 -8.81 20.33
C SER A 132 2.67 -10.01 21.27
N THR A 133 1.68 -10.91 21.29
CA THR A 133 1.67 -12.11 22.14
C THR A 133 2.51 -13.25 21.60
N ASN A 134 2.94 -13.18 20.33
CA ASN A 134 3.68 -14.25 19.68
C ASN A 134 5.18 -14.17 20.00
N SER A 135 5.83 -15.33 20.08
CA SER A 135 7.29 -15.39 20.20
C SER A 135 7.97 -14.86 18.92
N LEU A 136 9.24 -14.49 19.03
CA LEU A 136 10.02 -14.02 17.89
C LEU A 136 10.10 -15.10 16.79
N GLU A 137 10.35 -16.36 17.18
CA GLU A 137 10.40 -17.49 16.24
C GLU A 137 9.07 -17.68 15.51
N VAL A 138 7.93 -17.61 16.21
CA VAL A 138 6.60 -17.70 15.60
C VAL A 138 6.40 -16.56 14.59
N THR A 139 6.75 -15.33 14.96
CA THR A 139 6.60 -14.15 14.10
C THR A 139 7.42 -14.26 12.81
N GLU A 140 8.67 -14.71 12.92
CA GLU A 140 9.54 -14.94 11.76
C GLU A 140 8.99 -16.03 10.83
N ARG A 141 8.52 -17.15 11.38
CA ARG A 141 7.92 -18.24 10.60
C ARG A 141 6.63 -17.82 9.92
N LEU A 142 5.75 -17.09 10.60
CA LEU A 142 4.52 -16.57 10.02
C LEU A 142 4.84 -15.58 8.88
N THR A 143 5.84 -14.73 9.06
CA THR A 143 6.32 -13.80 8.01
C THR A 143 6.83 -14.57 6.79
N PHE A 144 7.61 -15.63 7.01
CA PHE A 144 8.07 -16.52 5.95
C PHE A 144 6.91 -17.17 5.19
N ILE A 145 5.91 -17.73 5.90
CA ILE A 145 4.72 -18.36 5.31
C ILE A 145 3.93 -17.32 4.50
N LEU A 146 3.74 -16.12 5.05
CA LEU A 146 3.07 -15.02 4.37
C LEU A 146 3.80 -14.64 3.07
N GLY A 147 5.12 -14.56 3.09
CA GLY A 147 5.94 -14.32 1.89
C GLY A 147 5.84 -15.43 0.84
N LYS A 148 5.54 -16.67 1.21
CA LYS A 148 5.28 -17.77 0.27
C LYS A 148 3.88 -17.70 -0.35
N LEU A 149 2.86 -17.35 0.44
CA LEU A 149 1.47 -17.34 0.00
C LEU A 149 1.06 -16.05 -0.72
N ALA A 150 1.64 -14.94 -0.29
CA ALA A 150 1.47 -13.61 -0.83
C ALA A 150 2.86 -12.99 -1.02
N PRO A 151 3.64 -13.49 -2.00
CA PRO A 151 4.92 -12.87 -2.31
C PRO A 151 4.69 -11.38 -2.49
N PRO A 152 5.55 -10.52 -1.91
CA PRO A 152 5.45 -9.09 -2.13
C PRO A 152 5.36 -8.91 -3.64
N ILE A 153 4.32 -8.20 -4.10
CA ILE A 153 4.27 -7.79 -5.50
C ILE A 153 5.62 -7.13 -5.72
N PRO A 154 6.47 -7.66 -6.62
CA PRO A 154 7.77 -7.08 -6.83
C PRO A 154 7.50 -5.64 -7.17
N THR A 155 7.78 -4.74 -6.21
CA THR A 155 7.57 -3.32 -6.36
C THR A 155 8.38 -3.01 -7.59
N ALA A 156 7.69 -2.80 -8.73
CA ALA A 156 8.36 -2.53 -9.98
C ALA A 156 9.33 -1.40 -9.64
N ALA A 157 10.64 -1.69 -9.73
CA ALA A 157 11.68 -0.88 -9.14
C ALA A 157 11.30 0.58 -9.39
N ALA A 158 10.96 1.30 -8.30
CA ALA A 158 10.25 2.57 -8.40
C ALA A 158 10.86 3.34 -9.56
N PRO A 159 10.06 3.75 -10.57
CA PRO A 159 10.59 4.21 -11.84
C PRO A 159 11.73 5.18 -11.51
N ARG A 160 12.96 4.79 -11.91
CA ARG A 160 14.15 5.58 -11.58
C ARG A 160 13.78 7.01 -11.91
N PRO A 161 13.81 7.95 -10.94
CA PRO A 161 13.27 9.29 -11.14
C PRO A 161 13.88 9.80 -12.43
N VAL A 162 13.05 9.90 -13.47
CA VAL A 162 13.53 10.32 -14.77
C VAL A 162 14.18 11.66 -14.48
N SER A 163 15.45 11.82 -14.85
CA SER A 163 16.21 13.05 -14.56
C SER A 163 15.56 14.31 -15.15
N LEU A 164 14.42 14.16 -15.84
CA LEU A 164 13.45 15.20 -16.21
C LEU A 164 13.07 16.15 -15.07
N LEU A 165 13.01 15.69 -13.81
CA LEU A 165 12.75 16.62 -12.69
C LEU A 165 13.87 17.64 -12.47
N ARG A 166 15.09 17.36 -12.96
CA ARG A 166 16.23 18.27 -12.85
C ARG A 166 16.22 19.36 -13.92
N ARG A 167 15.38 19.26 -14.96
CA ARG A 167 15.34 20.23 -16.07
C ARG A 167 14.15 21.18 -16.08
N MET A 168 13.07 20.91 -15.34
CA MET A 168 11.82 21.67 -15.50
C MET A 168 11.47 22.68 -14.39
N HIS A 169 12.27 22.83 -13.32
CA HIS A 169 11.94 23.83 -12.30
C HIS A 169 13.16 24.52 -11.65
N PRO A 170 13.61 25.69 -12.16
CA PRO A 170 14.69 26.47 -11.54
C PRO A 170 14.37 27.00 -10.13
N SER A 171 13.10 27.00 -9.72
CA SER A 171 12.67 27.48 -8.40
C SER A 171 12.92 26.51 -7.24
N LEU A 172 13.32 25.26 -7.51
CA LEU A 172 13.67 24.29 -6.46
C LEU A 172 15.16 24.37 -6.05
N THR A 173 15.94 25.24 -6.70
CA THR A 173 17.38 25.44 -6.42
C THR A 173 17.70 26.57 -5.45
N THR A 174 16.74 27.42 -5.09
CA THR A 174 16.99 28.52 -4.13
C THR A 174 16.98 27.99 -2.70
N ARG A 175 18.13 27.47 -2.28
CA ARG A 175 18.50 27.42 -0.87
C ARG A 175 18.39 28.85 -0.33
N PRO A 176 17.56 29.16 0.68
CA PRO A 176 17.55 30.49 1.26
C PRO A 176 18.97 30.80 1.74
N ALA A 177 19.54 31.90 1.24
CA ALA A 177 20.80 32.41 1.75
C ALA A 177 20.62 32.60 3.26
N ALA A 178 21.50 31.98 4.05
CA ALA A 178 21.51 32.17 5.49
C ALA A 178 21.57 33.67 5.75
N ALA A 179 20.51 34.22 6.35
CA ALA A 179 20.52 35.57 6.85
C ALA A 179 21.64 35.64 7.89
N GLY A 180 22.73 36.33 7.54
CA GLY A 180 23.76 36.67 8.49
C GLY A 180 23.14 37.58 9.53
N ASN A 181 23.18 37.16 10.79
CA ASN A 181 22.93 38.03 11.93
C ASN A 181 24.06 39.06 12.00
N GLY A 182 23.71 40.31 11.73
CA GLY A 182 24.50 41.48 12.12
C GLY A 182 24.05 41.99 13.49
#